data_AF-A0A3P7KK51-F1
#
_entry.id   AF-A0A3P7KK51-F1
#
_cell.length_a   1.000
_cell.length_b   1.000
_cell.length_c   1.000
_cell.angle_alpha   90.00
_cell.angle_beta   90.00
_cell.angle_gamma   90.00
#
_symmetry.space_group_name_H-M   'P 1'
#
loop_
_entity.id
_entity.type
_entity.pdbx_description
1 polymer ?
#
loop_
_entity_poly.entity_id
_entity_poly.type
_entity_poly.pdbx_seq_one_letter_code
_entity_poly.pdbx_strand_id
1 'polypeptide(L)'
;MALEDVFNKIYLNPTSVSFMHSPQRQNATLTITNYSNENVIFKMKSTHPRTFKMNPVFGIVESRKEVDVRLTFKGIRGGKTLENER
;
A
#
# COMPACT_ATOMS: atom_id res chain seq x y z
N MET A 1 2.22 24.79 -13.70
CA MET A 1 3.02 24.08 -12.69
C MET A 1 3.30 22.69 -13.26
N ALA A 2 4.56 22.26 -13.36
CA ALA A 2 4.91 21.00 -14.02
C ALA A 2 4.42 19.80 -13.19
N LEU A 3 3.92 18.76 -13.86
CA LEU A 3 3.38 17.55 -13.21
C LEU A 3 4.42 16.87 -12.29
N GLU A 4 5.71 16.92 -12.65
CA GLU A 4 6.82 16.44 -11.81
C GLU A 4 6.85 17.07 -10.41
N ASP A 5 6.44 18.33 -10.26
CA ASP A 5 6.49 19.03 -8.96
C ASP A 5 5.46 18.51 -7.96
N VAL A 6 4.36 17.92 -8.45
CA VAL A 6 3.32 17.32 -7.59
C VAL A 6 3.79 16.00 -7.02
N PHE A 7 4.38 15.12 -7.84
CA PHE A 7 4.83 13.79 -7.39
C PHE A 7 5.96 13.85 -6.37
N ASN A 8 6.87 14.82 -6.50
CA ASN A 8 7.95 15.04 -5.51
C ASN A 8 7.44 15.49 -4.13
N LYS A 9 6.15 15.83 -4.02
CA LYS A 9 5.49 16.25 -2.77
C LYS A 9 4.62 15.15 -2.16
N ILE A 10 4.67 13.93 -2.70
CA ILE A 10 3.98 12.77 -2.16
C ILE A 10 4.96 11.90 -1.38
N TYR A 11 4.64 11.63 -0.12
CA TYR A 11 5.51 10.88 0.79
C TYR A 11 4.81 9.63 1.29
N LEU A 12 5.59 8.57 1.42
CA LEU A 12 5.15 7.25 1.88
C LEU A 12 5.87 6.91 3.18
N ASN A 13 5.11 6.60 4.23
CA ASN A 13 5.67 6.21 5.51
C ASN A 13 4.97 4.96 6.07
N PRO A 14 5.70 3.86 6.34
CA PRO A 14 7.12 3.66 6.08
C PRO A 14 7.42 3.42 4.59
N THR A 15 8.67 3.62 4.17
CA THR A 15 9.12 3.37 2.79
C THR A 15 9.27 1.87 2.48
N SER A 16 9.41 1.04 3.51
CA SER A 16 9.45 -0.41 3.40
C SER A 16 8.73 -1.06 4.57
N VAL A 17 8.09 -2.21 4.31
CA VAL A 17 7.34 -2.97 5.31
C VAL A 17 7.77 -4.43 5.22
N SER A 18 8.15 -4.99 6.35
CA SER A 18 8.53 -6.39 6.49
C SER A 18 7.49 -7.14 7.31
N PHE A 19 7.23 -8.40 6.93
CA PHE A 19 6.37 -9.31 7.66
C PHE A 19 7.17 -10.55 8.07
N MET A 20 6.88 -11.10 9.24
CA MET A 20 7.52 -12.31 9.71
C MET A 20 7.07 -13.51 8.88
N HIS A 21 7.98 -14.44 8.60
CA HIS A 21 7.64 -15.68 7.91
C HIS A 21 6.82 -16.59 8.84
N SER A 22 5.50 -16.48 8.76
CA SER A 22 4.58 -17.11 9.69
C SER A 22 3.25 -17.44 8.99
N PRO A 23 2.52 -18.47 9.45
CA PRO A 23 1.19 -18.80 8.94
C PRO A 23 0.10 -17.84 9.45
N GLN A 24 0.42 -16.96 10.39
CA GLN A 24 -0.52 -16.01 10.96
C GLN A 24 -0.63 -14.76 10.08
N ARG A 25 -1.86 -14.23 10.02
CA ARG A 25 -2.15 -12.94 9.40
C ARG A 25 -1.43 -11.83 10.17
N GLN A 26 -0.76 -10.95 9.45
CA GLN A 26 -0.07 -9.78 9.99
C GLN A 26 -0.58 -8.53 9.27
N ASN A 27 -0.63 -7.41 10.00
CA ASN A 27 -1.05 -6.12 9.46
C ASN A 27 0.04 -5.09 9.69
N ALA A 28 0.13 -4.14 8.77
CA ALA A 28 0.93 -2.93 8.88
C ALA A 28 0.13 -1.76 8.31
N THR A 29 0.53 -0.54 8.63
CA THR A 29 -0.07 0.68 8.07
C THR A 29 0.97 1.39 7.23
N LEU A 30 0.55 1.84 6.06
CA LEU A 30 1.29 2.75 5.18
C LEU A 30 0.50 4.05 5.11
N THR A 31 1.09 5.15 5.56
CA THR A 31 0.54 6.48 5.42
C THR A 31 1.06 7.12 4.14
N ILE A 32 0.15 7.64 3.32
CA ILE A 32 0.45 8.44 2.14
C ILE A 32 0.14 9.89 2.47
N THR A 33 1.14 10.77 2.42
CA THR A 33 0.97 12.19 2.72
C THR A 33 1.14 13.02 1.44
N ASN A 34 0.19 13.91 1.18
CA ASN A 34 0.20 14.82 0.05
C ASN A 34 0.53 16.26 0.49
N TYR A 35 1.77 16.70 0.29
CA TYR A 35 2.17 18.09 0.55
C TYR A 35 2.00 19.00 -0.67
N SER A 36 1.38 18.54 -1.75
CA SER A 36 1.02 19.41 -2.86
C SER A 36 -0.24 20.22 -2.54
N ASN A 37 -0.54 21.22 -3.39
CA ASN A 37 -1.79 21.97 -3.35
C ASN A 37 -2.87 21.36 -4.25
N GLU A 38 -2.62 20.16 -4.80
CA GLU A 38 -3.49 19.47 -5.74
C GLU A 38 -3.99 18.17 -5.12
N ASN A 39 -5.17 17.71 -5.54
CA ASN A 39 -5.66 16.38 -5.17
C ASN A 39 -4.95 15.31 -6.00
N VAL A 40 -4.53 14.21 -5.36
CA VAL A 40 -3.82 13.12 -6.04
C VAL A 40 -4.61 11.81 -5.93
N ILE A 41 -4.82 11.14 -7.06
CA ILE A 41 -5.40 9.80 -7.10
C ILE A 41 -4.26 8.77 -7.01
N PHE A 42 -4.45 7.73 -6.20
CA PHE A 42 -3.51 6.62 -6.12
C PHE A 42 -4.18 5.29 -6.44
N LYS A 43 -3.37 4.33 -6.93
CA LYS A 43 -3.73 2.93 -7.11
C LYS A 43 -2.60 2.05 -6.62
N MET A 44 -2.87 1.27 -5.58
CA MET A 44 -1.94 0.30 -5.01
C MET A 44 -1.94 -0.98 -5.86
N LYS A 45 -0.74 -1.49 -6.16
CA LYS A 45 -0.54 -2.77 -6.86
C LYS A 45 0.40 -3.66 -6.06
N SER A 46 0.11 -4.96 -6.06
CA SER A 46 0.96 -5.97 -5.43
C SER A 46 1.37 -6.99 -6.48
N THR A 47 2.60 -7.45 -6.40
CA THR A 47 3.10 -8.58 -7.20
C THR A 47 2.46 -9.90 -6.79
N HIS A 48 2.01 -10.02 -5.53
CA HIS A 48 1.36 -11.23 -5.00
C HIS A 48 0.03 -10.87 -4.30
N PRO A 49 -1.01 -10.47 -5.06
CA PRO A 49 -2.26 -9.96 -4.51
C PRO A 49 -3.07 -11.00 -3.73
N ARG A 50 -2.76 -12.30 -3.80
CA ARG A 50 -3.37 -13.33 -2.95
C ARG A 50 -2.79 -13.31 -1.54
N THR A 51 -1.49 -13.02 -1.41
CA THR A 51 -0.71 -13.04 -0.16
C THR A 51 -0.70 -11.68 0.54
N PHE A 52 -0.50 -10.61 -0.22
CA PHE A 52 -0.51 -9.24 0.28
C PHE A 52 -1.78 -8.51 -0.18
N LYS A 53 -2.54 -8.01 0.79
CA LYS A 53 -3.76 -7.22 0.58
C LYS A 53 -3.53 -5.80 1.07
N MET A 54 -4.26 -4.86 0.47
CA MET A 54 -4.17 -3.44 0.75
C MET A 54 -5.59 -2.89 0.88
N ASN A 55 -5.83 -1.99 1.81
CA ASN A 55 -7.12 -1.33 1.97
C ASN A 55 -6.96 0.11 2.49
N PRO A 56 -7.39 1.14 1.75
CA PRO A 56 -8.01 1.06 0.42
C PRO A 56 -7.01 0.67 -0.69
N VAL A 57 -7.51 0.09 -1.80
CA VAL A 57 -6.67 -0.26 -2.98
C VAL A 57 -6.47 0.94 -3.90
N PHE A 58 -7.41 1.88 -3.91
CA PHE A 58 -7.33 3.13 -4.64
C PHE A 58 -8.08 4.19 -3.87
N GLY A 59 -7.76 5.45 -4.12
CA GLY A 59 -8.41 6.56 -3.48
C GLY A 59 -7.85 7.89 -3.93
N ILE A 60 -8.34 8.94 -3.29
CA ILE A 60 -7.85 10.30 -3.45
C ILE A 60 -7.16 10.69 -2.15
N VAL A 61 -5.98 11.28 -2.25
CA VAL A 61 -5.34 12.03 -1.17
C VAL A 61 -5.55 13.50 -1.47
N GLU A 62 -6.40 14.14 -0.69
CA GLU A 62 -6.66 15.57 -0.85
C GLU A 62 -5.39 16.40 -0.63
N SER A 63 -5.38 17.62 -1.19
CA SER A 63 -4.28 18.56 -0.98
C SER A 63 -4.02 18.76 0.51
N ARG A 64 -2.75 18.70 0.93
CA ARG A 64 -2.33 18.90 2.33
C ARG A 64 -2.95 17.90 3.33
N LYS A 65 -3.38 16.73 2.86
CA LYS A 65 -3.93 15.65 3.69
C LYS A 65 -3.08 14.39 3.60
N GLU A 66 -3.44 13.44 4.45
CA GLU A 66 -2.88 12.10 4.46
C GLU A 66 -3.99 11.05 4.45
N VAL A 67 -3.61 9.84 4.03
CA VAL A 67 -4.49 8.68 4.08
C VAL A 67 -3.71 7.45 4.52
N ASP A 68 -4.33 6.65 5.37
CA ASP A 68 -3.78 5.37 5.80
C ASP A 68 -4.25 4.23 4.90
N VAL A 69 -3.29 3.46 4.43
CA VAL A 69 -3.47 2.21 3.72
C VAL A 69 -3.07 1.06 4.63
N ARG A 70 -4.05 0.25 5.03
CA ARG A 70 -3.79 -0.99 5.76
C ARG A 70 -3.21 -2.02 4.82
N LEU A 71 -1.99 -2.45 5.09
CA LEU A 71 -1.32 -3.58 4.46
C LEU A 71 -1.60 -4.83 5.29
N THR A 72 -1.95 -5.92 4.62
CA THR A 72 -2.22 -7.22 5.26
C THR A 72 -1.41 -8.29 4.56
N PHE A 73 -0.56 -8.98 5.30
CA PHE A 73 0.03 -10.26 4.92
C PHE A 73 -0.87 -11.38 5.46
N LYS A 74 -1.35 -12.26 4.58
CA LYS A 74 -2.27 -13.35 4.98
C LYS A 74 -1.61 -14.49 5.75
N GLY A 75 -0.28 -14.54 5.79
CA GLY A 75 0.48 -15.69 6.29
C GLY A 75 0.75 -16.72 5.20
N ILE A 76 1.75 -17.58 5.43
CA ILE A 76 2.12 -18.70 4.55
C ILE A 76 1.81 -20.01 5.29
N ARG A 77 0.92 -20.83 4.73
CA ARG A 77 0.63 -22.18 5.25
C ARG A 77 1.39 -23.22 4.43
N GLY A 78 2.28 -23.97 5.07
CA GLY A 78 2.89 -25.22 4.57
C GLY A 78 3.26 -25.23 3.08
N GLY A 79 4.42 -24.65 2.75
CA GLY A 79 5.16 -24.94 1.50
C GLY A 79 4.53 -24.56 0.16
N LYS A 80 3.27 -24.12 0.12
CA LYS A 80 2.64 -23.61 -1.09
C LYS A 80 2.16 -22.19 -0.86
N THR A 81 2.77 -21.23 -1.56
CA THR A 81 2.06 -19.99 -1.92
C THR A 81 0.71 -20.43 -2.48
N LEU A 82 -0.40 -19.82 -2.05
CA LEU A 82 -1.72 -20.09 -2.61
C LEU A 82 -1.68 -19.69 -4.10
N GLU A 83 -1.18 -20.58 -4.95
CA GLU A 83 -1.20 -20.51 -6.39
C GLU A 83 -2.22 -21.52 -6.88
N ASN A 84 -3.10 -21.01 -7.73
CA ASN A 84 -3.98 -21.74 -8.64
C ASN A 84 -5.16 -22.48 -8.01
N GLU A 85 -6.26 -21.74 -7.85
CA GLU A 85 -7.57 -22.25 -8.26
C GLU A 85 -8.21 -21.17 -9.16
N ARG A 86 -8.40 -21.52 -10.44
CA ARG A 86 -9.18 -20.77 -11.43
C ARG A 86 -10.62 -21.26 -11.35
#